data_AF-A0A3D3NR75-F1
#
_entry.id   AF-A0A3D3NR75-F1
#
_cell.length_a   1.000
_cell.length_b   1.000
_cell.length_c   1.000
_cell.angle_alpha   90.00
_cell.angle_beta   90.00
_cell.angle_gamma   90.00
#
_symmetry.space_group_name_H-M   'P 1'
#
loop_
_entity.id
_entity.type
_entity.pdbx_description
1 polymer ?
#
loop_
_entity_poly.entity_id
_entity_poly.type
_entity_poly.pdbx_seq_one_letter_code
_entity_poly.pdbx_strand_id
1 'polypeptide(L)' 'MGRPVTLFTGQWADLSFETMLQKGKNFGYDGLELACWGDHFE' A
#
# COMPACT_ATOMS: atom_id res chain seq x y z
N MET A 1 -14.53 9.67 -15.66
CA MET A 1 -13.22 9.27 -15.09
C MET A 1 -13.39 9.12 -13.58
N GLY A 2 -13.06 7.96 -13.00
CA GLY A 2 -13.09 7.78 -11.54
C GLY A 2 -11.91 8.50 -10.89
N ARG A 3 -12.07 9.00 -9.66
CA ARG A 3 -10.93 9.45 -8.87
C ARG A 3 -10.09 8.23 -8.47
N PRO A 4 -8.74 8.29 -8.48
CA PRO A 4 -7.92 7.21 -7.98
C PRO A 4 -8.25 6.88 -6.52
N VAL A 5 -8.27 5.59 -6.18
CA VAL A 5 -8.46 5.10 -4.82
C VAL A 5 -7.16 4.47 -4.34
N THR A 6 -6.62 4.99 -3.25
CA THR A 6 -5.35 4.54 -2.66
C THR A 6 -5.58 3.73 -1.38
N LEU A 7 -4.77 2.70 -1.17
CA LEU A 7 -4.74 1.94 0.08
C LEU A 7 -3.67 2.49 1.02
N PHE A 8 -4.07 2.92 2.21
CA PHE A 8 -3.13 3.28 3.26
C PHE A 8 -2.48 2.03 3.88
N THR A 9 -1.15 2.01 3.96
CA THR A 9 -0.39 0.81 4.37
C THR A 9 -0.17 0.69 5.88
N GLY A 10 -0.64 1.65 6.70
CA GLY A 10 -0.35 1.70 8.14
C GLY A 10 -0.83 0.49 8.94
N GLN A 11 -1.97 -0.09 8.55
CA GLN A 11 -2.57 -1.29 9.16
C GLN A 11 -1.86 -2.58 8.76
N TRP A 12 -0.94 -2.51 7.80
CA TRP A 12 -0.27 -3.64 7.17
C TRP A 12 1.25 -3.58 7.36
N ALA A 13 1.74 -2.82 8.35
CA ALA A 13 3.17 -2.62 8.59
C ALA A 13 3.90 -3.89 9.08
N ASP A 14 3.17 -4.98 9.32
CA ASP A 14 3.69 -6.32 9.54
C ASP A 14 4.11 -7.02 8.24
N LEU A 15 3.70 -6.51 7.07
CA LEU A 15 4.07 -7.01 5.75
C LEU A 15 5.23 -6.18 5.16
N SER A 16 6.02 -6.78 4.27
CA SER A 16 7.05 -6.04 3.53
C SER A 16 6.45 -5.10 2.50
N PHE A 17 7.21 -4.05 2.12
CA PHE A 17 6.79 -3.11 1.08
C PHE A 17 6.48 -3.82 -0.25
N GLU A 18 7.31 -4.77 -0.67
CA GLU A 18 7.09 -5.55 -1.89
C GLU A 18 5.77 -6.35 -1.82
N THR A 19 5.47 -6.95 -0.67
CA THR A 19 4.21 -7.68 -0.46
C THR A 19 3.02 -6.74 -0.60
N MET A 20 3.11 -5.52 -0.05
CA MET A 20 2.05 -4.52 -0.16
C MET A 20 1.85 -4.02 -1.59
N LEU A 21 2.91 -3.87 -2.39
CA LEU A 21 2.81 -3.54 -3.81
C LEU A 21 2.04 -4.61 -4.59
N GLN A 22 2.38 -5.89 -4.39
CA GLN A 22 1.69 -6.99 -5.06
C GLN A 22 0.22 -7.08 -4.63
N LYS A 23 -0.04 -6.97 -3.33
CA LYS A 23 -1.39 -7.01 -2.77
C LYS A 23 -2.24 -5.82 -3.23
N GLY A 24 -1.72 -4.60 -3.18
CA GLY A 24 -2.43 -3.39 -3.60
C GLY A 24 -2.95 -3.50 -5.03
N LYS A 25 -2.11 -3.98 -5.95
CA LYS A 25 -2.51 -4.23 -7.34
C LYS A 25 -3.55 -5.34 -7.45
N ASN A 26 -3.36 -6.46 -6.76
CA ASN A 26 -4.30 -7.59 -6.80
C ASN A 26 -5.66 -7.25 -6.18
N PHE A 27 -5.71 -6.32 -5.23
CA PHE A 27 -6.94 -5.80 -4.64
C PHE A 27 -7.65 -4.78 -5.53
N GLY A 28 -6.98 -4.25 -6.56
CA GLY A 28 -7.53 -3.27 -7.49
C GLY A 28 -7.42 -1.81 -7.04
N TYR A 29 -6.51 -1.50 -6.10
CA TYR A 29 -6.20 -0.10 -5.77
C TYR A 29 -5.33 0.54 -6.85
N ASP A 30 -5.52 1.83 -7.06
CA ASP A 30 -4.77 2.62 -8.04
C ASP A 30 -3.39 3.05 -7.50
N GLY A 31 -3.20 3.01 -6.18
CA GLY A 31 -1.94 3.33 -5.54
C GLY A 31 -1.92 2.99 -4.05
N LEU A 32 -0.76 3.21 -3.43
CA LEU A 32 -0.54 3.03 -2.00
C LEU A 32 -0.19 4.37 -1.36
N GLU A 33 -0.74 4.63 -0.17
CA GLU A 33 -0.28 5.68 0.73
C GLU A 33 0.62 5.04 1.78
N LEU A 34 1.92 5.36 1.71
CA LEU A 34 2.95 4.71 2.51
C LEU A 34 2.96 5.23 3.94
N ALA A 35 2.84 4.33 4.91
CA ALA A 35 3.07 4.64 6.30
C ALA A 35 4.56 4.84 6.59
N CYS A 36 4.89 5.85 7.40
CA CYS A 36 6.27 6.17 7.79
C CYS A 36 6.74 5.33 9.00
N TRP A 37 6.42 4.04 9.02
CA TRP A 37 6.88 3.07 10.01
C TRP A 37 6.86 1.65 9.44
N GLY A 38 7.54 0.72 10.12
CA GLY A 38 7.85 -0.59 9.54
C GLY A 38 8.83 -0.47 8.38
N ASP A 39 8.75 -1.41 7.43
CA ASP A 39 9.59 -1.50 6.21
C ASP A 39 9.00 -0.71 5.01
N HIS A 40 8.03 0.19 5.25
CA HIS A 40 7.29 0.88 4.16
C HIS A 40 7.94 2.19 3.68
N PHE A 41 8.94 2.69 4.40
CA PHE A 41 9.56 4.00 4.15
C PHE A 41 11.09 3.97 4.33
N GLU A 42 11.70 2.78 4.27
CA GLU A 42 13.16 2.60 4.23
C GLU A 42 13.70 2.58 2.78
#